data_AF-A0A523R8R5-F1
#
_entry.id   AF-A0A523R8R5-F1
#
_cell.length_a   1.000
_cell.length_b   1.000
_cell.length_c   1.000
_cell.angle_alpha   90.00
_cell.angle_beta   90.00
_cell.angle_gamma   90.00
#
_symmetry.space_group_name_H-M   'P 1'
#
loop_
_entity.id
_entity.type
_entity.pdbx_description
1 polymer ?
#
loop_
_entity_poly.entity_id
_entity_poly.type
_entity_poly.pdbx_seq_one_letter_code
_entity_poly.pdbx_strand_id
1 'polypeptide(L)'
;NILLAAPTGKAVARIAESIKHAKKTLNCRPDVIELIPSKAYTIHRILKTISGSPYFYHNHENQLNADVVVVDEASMVDLALMSKLLSAVPFDARLILIGDKDQLASVETGFVLGDICDRDNVHAFSGQFCKELEKLTKQKIDRSIKEHKEVPGLYDCMVVLKKNYRFAGSSGIGELSRAVNRGDADKALSLIKNSHDQIVWENISKAHDLSRFLAQRVIKGYSDYLNTDDPYSALELFKRFKILCAVKIGSFGVNAVNRFIEQVLSQEGLIEPYSLTSDPWYRGRPILITRNDYNLELFNGDIGITLPVPGSNSKELYVYFSGNSGELRRFLPYRLPEHETVFAMTVHKSQGSEFENVLFILPNRDYPVLSRELFYTGITRAKKNVWIWGTKEVLKATISRKIERRSGLKDALWGQPE
;
A
#
# COMPACT_ATOMS: atom_id res chain seq x y z
N ASN A 1 18.82 13.33 17.04
CA ASN A 1 18.99 12.56 15.80
C ASN A 1 17.74 11.71 15.56
N ILE A 2 16.97 12.01 14.51
CA ILE A 2 15.70 11.31 14.18
C ILE A 2 15.90 10.52 12.89
N LEU A 3 15.67 9.21 12.93
CA LEU A 3 15.66 8.35 11.75
C LEU A 3 14.23 8.06 11.31
N LEU A 4 13.97 8.27 10.03
CA LEU A 4 12.71 7.92 9.39
C LEU A 4 12.92 6.73 8.48
N ALA A 5 12.11 5.70 8.68
CA ALA A 5 12.22 4.46 7.94
C ALA A 5 10.88 3.94 7.43
N ALA A 6 10.95 3.12 6.39
CA ALA A 6 9.82 2.37 5.87
C ALA A 6 10.30 1.03 5.28
N PRO A 7 9.43 0.02 5.13
CA PRO A 7 9.82 -1.26 4.54
C PRO A 7 10.15 -1.18 3.05
N THR A 8 9.53 -0.24 2.31
CA THR A 8 9.67 -0.12 0.84
C THR A 8 10.17 1.25 0.40
N GLY A 9 10.85 1.31 -0.75
CA GLY A 9 11.32 2.58 -1.34
C GLY A 9 10.17 3.55 -1.67
N LYS A 10 9.01 3.01 -2.05
CA LYS A 10 7.80 3.79 -2.32
C LYS A 10 7.26 4.48 -1.07
N ALA A 11 7.20 3.76 0.06
CA ALA A 11 6.80 4.34 1.34
C ALA A 11 7.81 5.40 1.79
N VAL A 12 9.10 5.17 1.58
CA VAL A 12 10.17 6.16 1.84
C VAL A 12 9.95 7.46 1.07
N ALA A 13 9.67 7.39 -0.24
CA ALA A 13 9.41 8.56 -1.06
C ALA A 13 8.19 9.35 -0.54
N ARG A 14 7.12 8.65 -0.14
CA ARG A 14 5.90 9.24 0.43
C ARG A 14 6.13 9.94 1.78
N ILE A 15 6.93 9.34 2.66
CA ILE A 15 7.32 9.96 3.93
C ILE A 15 8.08 11.26 3.66
N ALA A 16 9.06 11.23 2.74
CA ALA A 16 9.85 12.40 2.39
C ALA A 16 8.97 13.54 1.82
N GLU A 17 8.03 13.22 0.94
CA GLU A 17 7.08 14.18 0.37
C GLU A 17 6.15 14.77 1.44
N SER A 18 5.58 13.90 2.29
CA SER A 18 4.66 14.31 3.36
C SER A 18 5.33 15.23 4.37
N ILE A 19 6.58 14.96 4.73
CA ILE A 19 7.34 15.80 5.65
C ILE A 19 7.71 17.13 4.99
N LYS A 20 8.11 17.12 3.72
CA LYS A 20 8.39 18.35 2.97
C LYS A 20 7.17 19.26 2.92
N HIS A 21 5.97 18.69 2.76
CA HIS A 21 4.72 19.46 2.83
C HIS A 21 4.44 19.93 4.27
N ALA A 22 4.49 19.04 5.25
CA ALA A 22 4.19 19.35 6.65
C ALA A 22 5.10 20.47 7.21
N LYS A 23 6.38 20.49 6.84
CA LYS A 23 7.33 21.55 7.21
C LYS A 23 6.89 22.95 6.78
N LYS A 24 6.14 23.08 5.66
CA LYS A 24 5.63 24.36 5.17
C LYS A 24 4.43 24.87 5.98
N THR A 25 3.68 23.96 6.60
CA THR A 25 2.42 24.26 7.28
C THR A 25 2.52 24.20 8.81
N LEU A 26 3.61 23.64 9.35
CA LEU A 26 3.86 23.51 10.78
C LEU A 26 4.03 24.88 11.43
N ASN A 27 3.15 25.20 12.38
CA ASN A 27 3.26 26.38 13.22
C ASN A 27 4.30 26.13 14.33
N CYS A 28 5.58 26.11 13.95
CA CYS A 28 6.71 25.87 14.85
C CYS A 28 7.81 26.90 14.58
N ARG A 29 8.70 27.09 15.55
CA ARG A 29 9.86 27.96 15.35
C ARG A 29 10.76 27.40 14.23
N PRO A 30 11.40 28.25 13.41
CA PRO A 30 12.23 27.80 12.29
C PRO A 30 13.36 26.85 12.68
N ASP A 31 14.02 27.09 13.82
CA ASP A 31 15.09 26.25 14.35
C ASP A 31 14.63 24.82 14.66
N VAL A 32 13.38 24.64 15.09
CA VAL A 32 12.78 23.31 15.30
C VAL A 32 12.47 22.64 13.96
N ILE A 33 11.98 23.39 12.97
CA ILE A 33 11.65 22.87 11.63
C ILE A 33 12.91 22.35 10.92
N GLU A 34 14.05 23.03 11.11
CA GLU A 34 15.34 22.60 10.57
C GLU A 34 15.83 21.26 11.15
N LEU A 35 15.52 20.98 12.42
CA LEU A 35 15.88 19.71 13.07
C LEU A 35 15.05 18.50 12.59
N ILE A 36 13.89 18.73 11.96
CA ILE A 36 13.07 17.65 11.42
C ILE A 36 13.81 17.05 10.21
N PRO A 37 14.06 15.73 10.15
CA PRO A 37 14.76 15.11 9.03
C PRO A 37 13.95 15.23 7.73
N SER A 38 14.64 15.58 6.63
CA SER A 38 14.02 15.62 5.29
C SER A 38 14.22 14.32 4.48
N LYS A 39 15.10 13.43 4.95
CA LYS A 39 15.42 12.16 4.28
C LYS A 39 14.78 11.01 5.07
N ALA A 40 14.18 10.10 4.35
CA ALA A 40 13.75 8.79 4.86
C ALA A 40 14.52 7.69 4.13
N TYR A 41 14.58 6.50 4.74
CA TYR A 41 15.36 5.37 4.22
C TYR A 41 14.58 4.08 4.36
N THR A 42 14.91 3.05 3.56
CA THR A 42 14.33 1.74 3.81
C THR A 42 14.92 1.14 5.10
N ILE A 43 14.18 0.27 5.79
CA ILE A 43 14.70 -0.44 6.98
C ILE A 43 16.03 -1.15 6.64
N HIS A 44 16.07 -1.82 5.49
CA HIS A 44 17.28 -2.46 4.95
C HIS A 44 18.46 -1.48 4.81
N ARG A 45 18.21 -0.24 4.39
CA ARG A 45 19.25 0.77 4.18
C ARG A 45 19.74 1.36 5.50
N ILE A 46 18.88 1.59 6.49
CA ILE A 46 19.32 2.04 7.82
C ILE A 46 20.12 0.95 8.54
N LEU A 47 19.73 -0.32 8.39
CA LEU A 47 20.44 -1.44 8.99
C LEU A 47 21.74 -1.77 8.25
N LYS A 48 21.87 -1.34 6.98
CA LYS A 48 22.96 -1.64 6.04
C LYS A 48 23.09 -3.13 5.75
N THR A 49 22.54 -3.56 4.62
CA THR A 49 22.61 -4.93 4.11
C THR A 49 24.04 -5.37 3.84
N ILE A 50 24.39 -6.59 4.27
CA ILE A 50 25.65 -7.24 3.94
C ILE A 50 25.42 -8.19 2.77
N SER A 51 26.23 -8.10 1.72
CA SER A 51 26.07 -8.95 0.53
C SER A 51 26.19 -10.43 0.88
N GLY A 52 25.24 -11.25 0.42
CA GLY A 52 25.21 -12.70 0.65
C GLY A 52 24.88 -13.12 2.09
N SER A 53 24.50 -12.19 2.97
CA SER A 53 24.17 -12.48 4.36
C SER A 53 22.73 -12.09 4.68
N PRO A 54 22.00 -12.89 5.49
CA PRO A 54 20.71 -12.48 6.03
C PRO A 54 20.87 -11.44 7.16
N TYR A 55 22.08 -11.17 7.63
CA TYR A 55 22.35 -10.22 8.72
C TYR A 55 22.71 -8.82 8.21
N PHE A 56 22.67 -7.86 9.12
CA PHE A 56 22.93 -6.46 8.86
C PHE A 56 24.15 -5.98 9.65
N TYR A 57 24.77 -4.91 9.16
CA TYR A 57 25.89 -4.27 9.84
C TYR A 57 25.45 -3.66 11.18
N HIS A 58 24.27 -3.02 11.21
CA HIS A 58 23.69 -2.54 12.47
C HIS A 58 22.91 -3.66 13.15
N ASN A 59 23.22 -3.88 14.42
CA ASN A 59 22.72 -4.96 15.26
C ASN A 59 22.92 -4.59 16.74
N HIS A 60 22.78 -5.55 17.66
CA HIS A 60 22.91 -5.31 19.11
C HIS A 60 24.31 -4.87 19.55
N GLU A 61 25.38 -5.28 18.86
CA GLU A 61 26.76 -4.87 19.15
C GLU A 61 27.09 -3.52 18.52
N ASN A 62 26.40 -3.16 17.44
CA ASN A 62 26.63 -1.95 16.67
C ASN A 62 25.29 -1.29 16.34
N GLN A 63 24.75 -0.58 17.33
CA GLN A 63 23.42 0.01 17.26
C GLN A 63 23.35 1.19 16.28
N LEU A 64 22.13 1.59 15.93
CA LEU A 64 21.85 2.79 15.16
C LEU A 64 22.25 4.02 15.96
N ASN A 65 22.88 5.00 15.32
CA ASN A 65 23.01 6.33 15.92
C ASN A 65 21.68 7.07 15.74
N ALA A 66 20.78 6.98 16.71
CA ALA A 66 19.47 7.64 16.69
C ALA A 66 18.90 7.81 18.10
N ASP A 67 18.24 8.94 18.36
CA ASP A 67 17.46 9.15 19.59
C ASP A 67 15.99 8.77 19.38
N VAL A 68 15.51 8.84 18.14
CA VAL A 68 14.16 8.47 17.74
C VAL A 68 14.22 7.74 16.40
N VAL A 69 13.57 6.58 16.31
CA VAL A 69 13.37 5.82 15.09
C VAL A 69 11.88 5.75 14.81
N VAL A 70 11.45 6.27 13.67
CA VAL A 70 10.05 6.22 13.21
C VAL A 70 9.97 5.29 12.02
N VAL A 71 9.11 4.27 12.09
CA VAL A 71 8.87 3.33 11.00
C VAL A 71 7.44 3.46 10.53
N ASP A 72 7.24 3.92 9.30
CA ASP A 72 5.93 3.96 8.65
C ASP A 72 5.67 2.70 7.83
N GLU A 73 4.39 2.42 7.54
CA GLU A 73 3.91 1.19 6.88
C GLU A 73 4.39 -0.09 7.60
N ALA A 74 4.43 -0.06 8.93
CA ALA A 74 4.90 -1.18 9.77
C ALA A 74 4.10 -2.48 9.58
N SER A 75 2.90 -2.42 9.01
CA SER A 75 2.08 -3.58 8.62
C SER A 75 2.76 -4.48 7.58
N MET A 76 3.69 -3.94 6.79
CA MET A 76 4.47 -4.68 5.79
C MET A 76 5.77 -5.27 6.34
N VAL A 77 6.12 -5.04 7.61
CA VAL A 77 7.36 -5.53 8.22
C VAL A 77 7.14 -6.96 8.72
N ASP A 78 7.95 -7.90 8.22
CA ASP A 78 7.94 -9.29 8.69
C ASP A 78 8.67 -9.46 10.04
N LEU A 79 8.53 -10.65 10.64
CA LEU A 79 9.10 -10.96 11.95
C LEU A 79 10.64 -10.88 11.98
N ALA A 80 11.31 -11.35 10.92
CA ALA A 80 12.76 -11.40 10.89
C ALA A 80 13.36 -9.99 10.79
N LEU A 81 12.77 -9.14 9.94
CA LEU A 81 13.17 -7.76 9.79
C LEU A 81 12.86 -6.94 11.04
N MET A 82 11.70 -7.15 11.68
CA MET A 82 11.39 -6.48 12.96
C MET A 82 12.39 -6.87 14.06
N SER A 83 12.69 -8.17 14.20
CA SER A 83 13.65 -8.64 15.22
C SER A 83 15.03 -8.00 15.04
N LYS A 84 15.51 -7.93 13.79
CA LYS A 84 16.79 -7.28 13.47
C LYS A 84 16.75 -5.78 13.69
N LEU A 85 15.63 -5.12 13.37
CA LEU A 85 15.43 -3.70 13.66
C LEU A 85 15.48 -3.44 15.17
N LEU A 86 14.70 -4.16 15.97
CA LEU A 86 14.67 -4.01 17.42
C LEU A 86 16.05 -4.24 18.05
N SER A 87 16.81 -5.23 17.54
CA SER A 87 18.18 -5.49 18.00
C SER A 87 19.13 -4.34 17.70
N ALA A 88 18.88 -3.55 16.66
CA ALA A 88 19.73 -2.44 16.24
C ALA A 88 19.32 -1.09 16.85
N VAL A 89 18.13 -0.96 17.42
CA VAL A 89 17.67 0.28 18.06
C VAL A 89 18.34 0.41 19.45
N PRO A 90 18.97 1.56 19.78
CA PRO A 90 19.50 1.79 21.11
C PRO A 90 18.44 1.69 22.20
N PHE A 91 18.83 1.23 23.39
CA PHE A 91 17.91 1.02 24.50
C PHE A 91 17.28 2.33 25.02
N ASP A 92 18.01 3.44 24.91
CA ASP A 92 17.59 4.79 25.29
C ASP A 92 16.86 5.55 24.15
N ALA A 93 16.79 4.96 22.95
CA ALA A 93 16.09 5.53 21.81
C ALA A 93 14.58 5.25 21.85
N ARG A 94 13.79 6.17 21.30
CA ARG A 94 12.34 5.99 21.12
C ARG A 94 12.03 5.33 19.78
N LEU A 95 11.34 4.21 19.79
CA LEU A 95 10.80 3.57 18.58
C LEU A 95 9.31 3.90 18.41
N ILE A 96 8.93 4.43 17.26
CA ILE A 96 7.54 4.71 16.89
C ILE A 96 7.19 3.89 15.65
N LEU A 97 6.25 2.95 15.80
CA LEU A 97 5.72 2.16 14.69
C LEU A 97 4.38 2.76 14.23
N ILE A 98 4.27 3.04 12.94
CA ILE A 98 3.06 3.57 12.31
C ILE A 98 2.63 2.57 11.24
N GLY A 99 1.35 2.18 11.28
CA GLY A 99 0.79 1.27 10.29
C GLY A 99 -0.66 0.96 10.59
N ASP A 100 -1.26 0.21 9.68
CA ASP A 100 -2.65 -0.19 9.77
C ASP A 100 -2.74 -1.68 10.12
N LYS A 101 -3.28 -1.97 11.31
CA LYS A 101 -3.43 -3.35 11.81
C LYS A 101 -4.38 -4.20 10.96
N ASP A 102 -5.24 -3.58 10.15
CA ASP A 102 -6.25 -4.28 9.34
C ASP A 102 -5.81 -4.45 7.87
N GLN A 103 -4.68 -3.86 7.48
CA GLN A 103 -4.08 -4.09 6.16
C GLN A 103 -3.50 -5.50 6.02
N LEU A 104 -3.36 -5.91 4.76
CA LEU A 104 -2.73 -7.15 4.35
C LEU A 104 -1.31 -7.21 4.92
N ALA A 105 -1.00 -8.32 5.60
CA ALA A 105 0.30 -8.55 6.22
C ALA A 105 1.44 -8.58 5.18
N SER A 106 2.69 -8.54 5.67
CA SER A 106 3.86 -8.86 4.85
C SER A 106 3.69 -10.20 4.12
N VAL A 107 4.28 -10.29 2.92
CA VAL A 107 4.33 -11.53 2.13
C VAL A 107 5.11 -12.63 2.87
N GLU A 108 6.13 -12.23 3.64
CA GLU A 108 6.93 -13.14 4.47
C GLU A 108 6.24 -13.49 5.80
N THR A 109 6.84 -14.40 6.56
CA THR A 109 6.26 -14.97 7.79
C THR A 109 6.12 -13.96 8.93
N GLY A 110 5.02 -14.11 9.68
CA GLY A 110 4.71 -13.30 10.87
C GLY A 110 3.76 -12.14 10.57
N PHE A 111 2.95 -11.76 11.55
CA PHE A 111 2.06 -10.59 11.45
C PHE A 111 2.34 -9.64 12.61
N VAL A 112 3.57 -9.11 12.64
CA VAL A 112 4.13 -8.41 13.80
C VAL A 112 3.24 -7.29 14.29
N LEU A 113 2.85 -6.34 13.42
CA LEU A 113 2.02 -5.21 13.84
C LEU A 113 0.64 -5.68 14.32
N GLY A 114 0.05 -6.68 13.67
CA GLY A 114 -1.26 -7.20 14.08
C GLY A 114 -1.22 -7.96 15.41
N ASP A 115 -0.13 -8.66 15.69
CA ASP A 115 0.12 -9.35 16.96
C ASP A 115 0.39 -8.34 18.08
N ILE A 116 1.21 -7.30 17.81
CA ILE A 116 1.44 -6.18 18.73
C ILE A 116 0.13 -5.48 19.04
N CYS A 117 -0.71 -5.19 18.03
CA CYS A 117 -1.95 -4.45 18.24
C CYS A 117 -3.12 -5.30 18.78
N ASP A 118 -2.91 -6.60 19.05
CA ASP A 118 -3.93 -7.58 19.39
C ASP A 118 -5.24 -7.36 18.64
N ARG A 119 -5.19 -7.57 17.33
CA ARG A 119 -6.21 -7.10 16.37
C ARG A 119 -7.68 -7.37 16.72
N ASP A 120 -7.95 -8.41 17.50
CA ASP A 120 -9.29 -8.87 17.90
C ASP A 120 -9.81 -8.21 19.17
N ASN A 121 -8.92 -7.64 19.97
CA ASN A 121 -9.26 -7.04 21.25
C ASN A 121 -9.10 -5.51 21.18
N VAL A 122 -9.88 -4.82 22.00
CA VAL A 122 -9.72 -3.39 22.21
C VAL A 122 -9.25 -3.21 23.64
N HIS A 123 -8.01 -2.78 23.79
CA HIS A 123 -7.43 -2.52 25.11
C HIS A 123 -7.79 -1.11 25.57
N ALA A 124 -8.19 -1.00 26.83
CA ALA A 124 -8.29 0.29 27.50
C ALA A 124 -6.90 0.73 27.96
N PHE A 125 -6.69 2.05 27.99
CA PHE A 125 -5.51 2.62 28.64
C PHE A 125 -5.57 2.42 30.16
N SER A 126 -4.42 2.44 30.82
CA SER A 126 -4.36 2.50 32.28
C SER A 126 -5.01 3.78 32.81
N GLY A 127 -5.52 3.71 34.04
CA GLY A 127 -6.10 4.88 34.70
C GLY A 127 -5.10 6.03 34.87
N GLN A 128 -3.81 5.72 35.05
CA GLN A 128 -2.73 6.72 35.14
C GLN A 128 -2.49 7.40 33.79
N PHE A 129 -2.36 6.63 32.71
CA PHE A 129 -2.17 7.18 31.37
C PHE A 129 -3.36 8.03 30.93
N CYS A 130 -4.60 7.59 31.25
CA CYS A 130 -5.80 8.39 31.02
C CYS A 130 -5.71 9.77 31.70
N LYS A 131 -5.36 9.82 33.00
CA LYS A 131 -5.23 11.09 33.73
C LYS A 131 -4.19 12.02 33.13
N GLU A 132 -3.05 11.48 32.70
CA GLU A 132 -1.98 12.25 32.08
C GLU A 132 -2.40 12.81 30.71
N LEU A 133 -3.01 11.98 29.86
CA LEU A 133 -3.55 12.42 28.58
C LEU A 133 -4.65 13.47 28.76
N GLU A 134 -5.58 13.28 29.69
CA GLU A 134 -6.64 14.26 29.98
C GLU A 134 -6.04 15.60 30.44
N LYS A 135 -4.97 15.58 31.24
CA LYS A 135 -4.24 16.79 31.67
C LYS A 135 -3.54 17.48 30.50
N LEU A 136 -2.86 16.72 29.64
CA LEU A 136 -2.10 17.26 28.50
C LEU A 136 -3.01 17.78 27.38
N THR A 137 -4.07 17.04 27.06
CA THR A 137 -4.96 17.33 25.93
C THR A 137 -6.14 18.21 26.32
N LYS A 138 -6.46 18.29 27.61
CA LYS A 138 -7.69 18.91 28.15
C LYS A 138 -8.98 18.30 27.58
N GLN A 139 -8.91 17.06 27.09
CA GLN A 139 -10.05 16.29 26.58
C GLN A 139 -10.30 15.12 27.52
N LYS A 140 -11.57 14.80 27.80
CA LYS A 140 -11.92 13.60 28.57
C LYS A 140 -11.79 12.37 27.69
N ILE A 141 -11.25 11.28 28.25
CA ILE A 141 -11.16 10.00 27.55
C ILE A 141 -12.40 9.16 27.89
N ASP A 142 -12.99 8.54 26.88
CA ASP A 142 -14.07 7.58 27.08
C ASP A 142 -13.52 6.32 27.76
N ARG A 143 -14.01 6.02 28.97
CA ARG A 143 -13.60 4.88 29.81
C ARG A 143 -14.63 3.75 29.78
N SER A 144 -15.40 3.64 28.70
CA SER A 144 -16.44 2.63 28.53
C SER A 144 -15.93 1.19 28.49
N ILE A 145 -14.63 0.98 28.22
CA ILE A 145 -13.98 -0.33 28.24
C ILE A 145 -13.35 -0.55 29.62
N LYS A 146 -13.50 -1.76 30.18
CA LYS A 146 -12.93 -2.11 31.49
C LYS A 146 -11.43 -1.80 31.53
N GLU A 147 -11.04 -0.96 32.48
CA GLU A 147 -9.64 -0.61 32.73
C GLU A 147 -8.83 -1.89 33.04
N HIS A 148 -7.65 -1.99 32.44
CA HIS A 148 -6.67 -3.00 32.86
C HIS A 148 -6.09 -2.62 34.24
N LYS A 149 -5.39 -3.56 34.90
CA LYS A 149 -4.73 -3.34 36.20
C LYS A 149 -3.91 -2.03 36.17
N GLU A 150 -3.73 -1.38 37.33
CA GLU A 150 -3.06 -0.07 37.47
C GLU A 150 -1.57 -0.01 37.01
N VAL A 151 -1.01 -1.11 36.53
CA VAL A 151 0.39 -1.18 36.08
C VAL A 151 0.47 -0.78 34.60
N PRO A 152 1.41 0.09 34.17
CA PRO A 152 1.64 0.37 32.76
C PRO A 152 2.04 -0.90 31.99
N GLY A 153 1.51 -1.06 30.78
CA GLY A 153 1.80 -2.20 29.91
C GLY A 153 1.81 -1.80 28.44
N LEU A 154 1.90 -2.79 27.54
CA LEU A 154 1.96 -2.54 26.09
C LEU A 154 0.76 -1.72 25.58
N TYR A 155 -0.42 -1.86 26.20
CA TYR A 155 -1.63 -1.10 25.84
C TYR A 155 -1.50 0.42 25.99
N ASP A 156 -0.69 0.93 26.92
CA ASP A 156 -0.43 2.37 27.04
C ASP A 156 0.48 2.91 25.92
N CYS A 157 1.16 2.00 25.21
CA CYS A 157 1.98 2.31 24.05
C CYS A 157 1.22 2.19 22.72
N MET A 158 -0.07 1.82 22.73
CA MET A 158 -0.86 1.60 21.53
C MET A 158 -1.94 2.66 21.35
N VAL A 159 -1.86 3.43 20.27
CA VAL A 159 -2.86 4.45 19.95
C VAL A 159 -3.52 4.12 18.60
N VAL A 160 -4.83 3.88 18.62
CA VAL A 160 -5.63 3.64 17.40
C VAL A 160 -6.38 4.91 17.01
N LEU A 161 -6.01 5.48 15.86
CA LEU A 161 -6.68 6.64 15.29
C LEU A 161 -7.97 6.23 14.58
N LYS A 162 -9.14 6.62 15.12
CA LYS A 162 -10.46 6.20 14.63
C LYS A 162 -11.06 7.11 13.55
N LYS A 163 -10.59 8.36 13.44
CA LYS A 163 -11.17 9.34 12.52
C LYS A 163 -10.44 9.31 11.19
N ASN A 164 -11.19 9.06 10.11
CA ASN A 164 -10.67 9.14 8.75
C ASN A 164 -10.96 10.54 8.18
N TYR A 165 -9.91 11.23 7.72
CA TYR A 165 -10.01 12.56 7.09
C TYR A 165 -9.99 12.51 5.56
N ARG A 166 -9.50 11.42 4.97
CA ARG A 166 -9.47 11.20 3.50
C ARG A 166 -10.88 11.04 2.96
N PHE A 167 -11.69 10.36 3.74
CA PHE A 167 -13.09 10.10 3.50
C PHE A 167 -13.86 10.98 4.48
N ALA A 168 -14.36 12.14 4.04
CA ALA A 168 -15.29 12.92 4.86
C ALA A 168 -16.36 11.98 5.43
N GLY A 169 -16.74 12.16 6.70
CA GLY A 169 -17.26 11.16 7.67
C GLY A 169 -18.45 10.26 7.30
N SER A 170 -18.86 10.19 6.04
CA SER A 170 -19.92 9.38 5.45
C SER A 170 -19.61 8.92 4.00
N SER A 171 -18.33 8.82 3.60
CA SER A 171 -18.01 8.21 2.28
C SER A 171 -18.41 6.73 2.29
N GLY A 172 -18.98 6.23 1.18
CA GLY A 172 -19.37 4.83 1.06
C GLY A 172 -18.21 3.86 1.32
N ILE A 173 -17.00 4.22 0.88
CA ILE A 173 -15.78 3.41 1.06
C ILE A 173 -15.40 3.27 2.54
N GLY A 174 -15.53 4.35 3.32
CA GLY A 174 -15.27 4.35 4.77
C GLY A 174 -16.26 3.49 5.57
N GLU A 175 -17.53 3.42 5.16
CA GLU A 175 -18.51 2.52 5.78
C GLU A 175 -18.29 1.07 5.38
N LEU A 176 -18.04 0.82 4.08
CA LEU A 176 -17.74 -0.50 3.57
C LEU A 176 -16.51 -1.09 4.24
N SER A 177 -15.42 -0.33 4.32
CA SER A 177 -14.18 -0.78 4.94
C SER A 177 -14.34 -1.15 6.43
N ARG A 178 -15.16 -0.41 7.18
CA ARG A 178 -15.52 -0.76 8.56
C ARG A 178 -16.35 -2.05 8.65
N ALA A 179 -17.31 -2.24 7.76
CA ALA A 179 -18.11 -3.47 7.70
C ALA A 179 -17.23 -4.68 7.35
N VAL A 180 -16.33 -4.51 6.38
CA VAL A 180 -15.33 -5.51 5.99
C VAL A 180 -14.47 -5.86 7.20
N ASN A 181 -13.86 -4.90 7.90
CA ASN A 181 -13.00 -5.19 9.05
C ASN A 181 -13.70 -5.98 10.16
N ARG A 182 -14.98 -5.70 10.40
CA ARG A 182 -15.81 -6.46 11.35
C ARG A 182 -16.20 -7.86 10.88
N GLY A 183 -16.02 -8.17 9.60
CA GLY A 183 -16.44 -9.45 9.01
C GLY A 183 -17.93 -9.53 8.73
N ASP A 184 -18.62 -8.39 8.78
CA ASP A 184 -20.05 -8.30 8.56
C ASP A 184 -20.31 -8.30 7.05
N ALA A 185 -20.24 -9.49 6.46
CA ALA A 185 -20.36 -9.69 5.03
C ALA A 185 -21.74 -9.29 4.50
N ASP A 186 -22.81 -9.48 5.30
CA ASP A 186 -24.16 -9.13 4.89
C ASP A 186 -24.36 -7.60 4.87
N LYS A 187 -23.81 -6.88 5.87
CA LYS A 187 -23.77 -5.41 5.83
C LYS A 187 -22.86 -4.88 4.72
N ALA A 188 -21.70 -5.49 4.49
CA ALA A 188 -20.83 -5.08 3.41
C ALA A 188 -21.51 -5.23 2.04
N LEU A 189 -22.22 -6.35 1.81
CA LEU A 189 -23.00 -6.57 0.59
C LEU A 189 -24.18 -5.59 0.45
N SER A 190 -24.86 -5.23 1.54
CA SER A 190 -25.93 -4.24 1.48
C SER A 190 -25.39 -2.85 1.12
N LEU A 191 -24.26 -2.44 1.71
CA LEU A 191 -23.58 -1.20 1.37
C LEU A 191 -23.12 -1.16 -0.08
N ILE A 192 -22.54 -2.26 -0.58
CA ILE A 192 -22.10 -2.39 -1.98
C ILE A 192 -23.28 -2.27 -2.96
N LYS A 193 -24.45 -2.81 -2.61
CA LYS A 193 -25.66 -2.76 -3.47
C LYS A 193 -26.33 -1.40 -3.48
N ASN A 194 -26.34 -0.71 -2.35
CA ASN A 194 -27.11 0.52 -2.15
C ASN A 194 -26.29 1.79 -2.37
N SER A 195 -24.96 1.68 -2.43
CA SER A 195 -24.10 2.81 -2.78
C SER A 195 -24.04 2.91 -4.30
N HIS A 196 -24.46 4.06 -4.85
CA HIS A 196 -24.44 4.30 -6.30
C HIS A 196 -23.41 5.37 -6.71
N ASP A 197 -22.87 6.13 -5.76
CA ASP A 197 -22.01 7.28 -6.09
C ASP A 197 -20.51 6.94 -6.07
N GLN A 198 -20.05 6.09 -5.15
CA GLN A 198 -18.60 5.81 -4.96
C GLN A 198 -18.24 4.33 -5.07
N ILE A 199 -19.19 3.43 -4.80
CA ILE A 199 -18.99 1.99 -4.89
C ILE A 199 -19.92 1.48 -5.98
N VAL A 200 -19.43 0.66 -6.89
CA VAL A 200 -20.25 0.01 -7.90
C VAL A 200 -19.83 -1.44 -7.98
N TRP A 201 -20.80 -2.35 -7.89
CA TRP A 201 -20.54 -3.78 -7.97
C TRP A 201 -21.20 -4.42 -9.17
N GLU A 202 -20.41 -5.20 -9.89
CA GLU A 202 -20.88 -6.03 -11.00
C GLU A 202 -20.70 -7.50 -10.64
N ASN A 203 -21.79 -8.26 -10.74
CA ASN A 203 -21.76 -9.70 -10.51
C ASN A 203 -21.28 -10.45 -11.77
N ILE A 204 -19.96 -10.51 -11.94
CA ILE A 204 -19.32 -11.17 -13.09
C ILE A 204 -18.81 -12.56 -12.69
N SER A 205 -19.33 -13.61 -13.32
CA SER A 205 -18.95 -15.00 -13.07
C SER A 205 -18.14 -15.64 -14.21
N LYS A 206 -18.23 -15.10 -15.43
CA LYS A 206 -17.59 -15.65 -16.64
C LYS A 206 -16.55 -14.69 -17.21
N ALA A 207 -15.46 -15.25 -17.73
CA ALA A 207 -14.35 -14.47 -18.29
C ALA A 207 -14.71 -13.72 -19.59
N HIS A 208 -15.72 -14.18 -20.34
CA HIS A 208 -16.16 -13.47 -21.55
C HIS A 208 -16.91 -12.17 -21.21
N ASP A 209 -17.72 -12.18 -20.14
CA ASP A 209 -18.41 -10.98 -19.64
C ASP A 209 -17.38 -9.95 -19.14
N LEU A 210 -16.34 -10.43 -18.43
CA LEU A 210 -15.21 -9.63 -17.99
C LEU A 210 -14.65 -8.80 -19.14
N SER A 211 -14.44 -9.43 -20.29
CA SER A 211 -13.85 -8.79 -21.47
C SER A 211 -14.69 -7.59 -21.95
N ARG A 212 -16.01 -7.78 -22.08
CA ARG A 212 -16.92 -6.74 -22.58
C ARG A 212 -16.98 -5.52 -21.64
N PHE A 213 -17.17 -5.76 -20.34
CA PHE A 213 -17.27 -4.67 -19.36
C PHE A 213 -15.92 -3.97 -19.12
N LEU A 214 -14.82 -4.72 -19.25
CA LEU A 214 -13.47 -4.19 -19.07
C LEU A 214 -13.05 -3.26 -20.19
N ALA A 215 -13.48 -3.54 -21.43
CA ALA A 215 -13.15 -2.67 -22.56
C ALA A 215 -13.54 -1.20 -22.30
N GLN A 216 -14.80 -0.94 -21.95
CA GLN A 216 -15.29 0.42 -21.70
C GLN A 216 -14.55 1.13 -20.56
N ARG A 217 -14.26 0.41 -19.47
CA ARG A 217 -13.55 0.97 -18.30
C ARG A 217 -12.08 1.24 -18.60
N VAL A 218 -11.44 0.35 -19.35
CA VAL A 218 -10.04 0.47 -19.78
C VAL A 218 -9.87 1.65 -20.70
N ILE A 219 -10.70 1.77 -21.74
CA ILE A 219 -10.66 2.90 -22.67
C ILE A 219 -10.83 4.21 -21.89
N LYS A 220 -11.94 4.37 -21.17
CA LYS A 220 -12.20 5.58 -20.39
C LYS A 220 -11.11 5.89 -19.36
N GLY A 221 -10.58 4.86 -18.69
CA GLY A 221 -9.60 5.01 -17.62
C GLY A 221 -8.18 5.31 -18.11
N TYR A 222 -7.84 4.95 -19.34
CA TYR A 222 -6.48 5.01 -19.86
C TYR A 222 -6.29 5.92 -21.09
N SER A 223 -7.35 6.30 -21.81
CA SER A 223 -7.23 7.18 -22.99
C SER A 223 -6.50 8.50 -22.70
N ASP A 224 -6.82 9.18 -21.60
CA ASP A 224 -6.21 10.48 -21.29
C ASP A 224 -4.68 10.39 -21.19
N TYR A 225 -4.15 9.35 -20.52
CA TYR A 225 -2.71 9.20 -20.37
C TYR A 225 -2.04 8.70 -21.66
N LEU A 226 -2.75 7.90 -22.47
CA LEU A 226 -2.24 7.41 -23.74
C LEU A 226 -2.18 8.52 -24.80
N ASN A 227 -3.01 9.55 -24.67
CA ASN A 227 -3.09 10.64 -25.64
C ASN A 227 -2.16 11.83 -25.34
N THR A 228 -1.43 11.82 -24.22
CA THR A 228 -0.45 12.88 -23.91
C THR A 228 0.96 12.49 -24.32
N ASP A 229 1.72 13.47 -24.82
CA ASP A 229 3.15 13.33 -25.10
C ASP A 229 4.04 13.87 -23.98
N ASP A 230 3.45 14.50 -22.95
CA ASP A 230 4.17 14.97 -21.79
C ASP A 230 4.31 13.84 -20.74
N PRO A 231 5.53 13.36 -20.44
CA PRO A 231 5.69 12.22 -19.55
C PRO A 231 5.26 12.50 -18.11
N TYR A 232 5.37 13.75 -17.65
CA TYR A 232 4.89 14.12 -16.32
C TYR A 232 3.36 13.98 -16.23
N SER A 233 2.64 14.56 -17.20
CA SER A 233 1.19 14.42 -17.32
C SER A 233 0.78 12.96 -17.49
N ALA A 234 1.51 12.17 -18.28
CA ALA A 234 1.23 10.75 -18.46
C ALA A 234 1.29 9.98 -17.12
N LEU A 235 2.33 10.22 -16.31
CA LEU A 235 2.48 9.61 -15.00
C LEU A 235 1.35 10.00 -14.04
N GLU A 236 0.96 11.28 -14.02
CA GLU A 236 -0.14 11.77 -13.17
C GLU A 236 -1.51 11.24 -13.61
N LEU A 237 -1.78 11.23 -14.91
CA LEU A 237 -3.02 10.69 -15.48
C LEU A 237 -3.12 9.19 -15.23
N PHE A 238 -2.00 8.45 -15.34
CA PHE A 238 -1.96 7.01 -15.05
C PHE A 238 -2.28 6.66 -13.58
N LYS A 239 -2.07 7.59 -12.63
CA LYS A 239 -2.44 7.40 -11.21
C LYS A 239 -3.95 7.53 -10.97
N ARG A 240 -4.73 8.06 -11.93
CA ARG A 240 -6.18 8.26 -11.76
C ARG A 240 -6.99 6.97 -11.81
N PHE A 241 -6.49 5.94 -12.48
CA PHE A 241 -7.20 4.67 -12.62
C PHE A 241 -6.24 3.49 -12.44
N LYS A 242 -6.64 2.53 -11.61
CA LYS A 242 -5.88 1.29 -11.46
C LYS A 242 -6.78 0.07 -11.36
N ILE A 243 -6.32 -1.03 -11.97
CA ILE A 243 -6.96 -2.33 -11.86
C ILE A 243 -6.17 -3.17 -10.87
N LEU A 244 -6.85 -3.65 -9.82
CA LEU A 244 -6.30 -4.56 -8.83
C LEU A 244 -6.92 -5.94 -9.01
N CYS A 245 -6.08 -6.97 -9.06
CA CYS A 245 -6.53 -8.37 -9.09
C CYS A 245 -6.18 -9.04 -7.76
N ALA A 246 -7.06 -9.89 -7.24
CA ALA A 246 -6.75 -10.68 -6.05
C ALA A 246 -5.73 -11.80 -6.32
N VAL A 247 -5.67 -12.31 -7.55
CA VAL A 247 -4.80 -13.43 -7.95
C VAL A 247 -3.88 -13.02 -9.10
N LYS A 248 -2.70 -13.66 -9.19
CA LYS A 248 -1.74 -13.43 -10.30
C LYS A 248 -2.08 -14.24 -11.56
N ILE A 249 -2.49 -15.50 -11.37
CA ILE A 249 -2.71 -16.49 -12.43
C ILE A 249 -4.22 -16.80 -12.55
N GLY A 250 -4.66 -17.17 -13.75
CA GLY A 250 -6.05 -17.50 -14.09
C GLY A 250 -6.73 -16.40 -14.90
N SER A 251 -7.95 -16.66 -15.38
CA SER A 251 -8.68 -15.75 -16.28
C SER A 251 -9.02 -14.39 -15.67
N PHE A 252 -9.07 -14.30 -14.34
CA PHE A 252 -9.30 -13.07 -13.57
C PHE A 252 -8.00 -12.55 -12.92
N GLY A 253 -6.86 -13.17 -13.23
CA GLY A 253 -5.57 -12.83 -12.66
C GLY A 253 -4.83 -11.77 -13.48
N VAL A 254 -3.85 -11.13 -12.83
CA VAL A 254 -3.03 -10.05 -13.41
C VAL A 254 -2.53 -10.37 -14.83
N ASN A 255 -2.01 -11.58 -15.06
CA ASN A 255 -1.44 -11.95 -16.36
C ASN A 255 -2.50 -12.02 -17.48
N ALA A 256 -3.71 -12.48 -17.19
CA ALA A 256 -4.79 -12.53 -18.18
C ALA A 256 -5.36 -11.13 -18.42
N VAL A 257 -5.55 -10.37 -17.34
CA VAL A 257 -6.11 -9.02 -17.40
C VAL A 257 -5.20 -8.05 -18.14
N ASN A 258 -3.88 -8.05 -17.90
CA ASN A 258 -2.94 -7.20 -18.65
C ASN A 258 -2.96 -7.50 -20.15
N ARG A 259 -2.90 -8.78 -20.54
CA ARG A 259 -2.99 -9.19 -21.96
C ARG A 259 -4.29 -8.73 -22.60
N PHE A 260 -5.41 -8.88 -21.89
CA PHE A 260 -6.70 -8.43 -22.38
C PHE A 260 -6.76 -6.90 -22.56
N ILE A 261 -6.19 -6.14 -21.62
CA ILE A 261 -6.11 -4.68 -21.72
C ILE A 261 -5.31 -4.26 -22.95
N GLU A 262 -4.14 -4.87 -23.18
CA GLU A 262 -3.33 -4.61 -24.38
C GLU A 262 -4.11 -4.93 -25.66
N GLN A 263 -4.87 -6.02 -25.70
CA GLN A 263 -5.72 -6.37 -26.84
C GLN A 263 -6.80 -5.31 -27.11
N VAL A 264 -7.53 -4.87 -26.09
CA VAL A 264 -8.56 -3.82 -26.23
C VAL A 264 -7.94 -2.52 -26.73
N LEU A 265 -6.87 -2.06 -26.08
CA LEU A 265 -6.24 -0.78 -26.43
C LEU A 265 -5.67 -0.81 -27.86
N SER A 266 -5.17 -1.96 -28.30
CA SER A 266 -4.70 -2.14 -29.67
C SER A 266 -5.85 -2.14 -30.68
N GLN A 267 -6.98 -2.80 -30.39
CA GLN A 267 -8.17 -2.81 -31.25
C GLN A 267 -8.77 -1.41 -31.43
N GLU A 268 -8.71 -0.58 -30.38
CA GLU A 268 -9.15 0.82 -30.41
C GLU A 268 -8.11 1.78 -30.99
N GLY A 269 -6.94 1.28 -31.42
CA GLY A 269 -5.87 2.09 -32.01
C GLY A 269 -5.15 3.02 -31.01
N LEU A 270 -5.32 2.80 -29.70
CA LEU A 270 -4.69 3.60 -28.64
C LEU A 270 -3.23 3.19 -28.36
N ILE A 271 -2.87 1.95 -28.69
CA ILE A 271 -1.50 1.44 -28.63
C ILE A 271 -1.17 0.66 -29.91
N GLU A 272 0.11 0.54 -30.23
CA GLU A 272 0.56 -0.34 -31.30
C GLU A 272 0.31 -1.82 -30.93
N PRO A 273 -0.08 -2.67 -31.89
CA PRO A 273 -0.33 -4.07 -31.61
C PRO A 273 0.91 -4.76 -31.05
N TYR A 274 0.75 -5.41 -29.90
CA TYR A 274 1.76 -6.29 -29.35
C TYR A 274 1.98 -7.46 -30.33
N SER A 275 3.16 -7.53 -30.95
CA SER A 275 3.58 -8.72 -31.69
C SER A 275 4.60 -9.52 -30.88
N LEU A 276 4.34 -10.82 -30.75
CA LEU A 276 5.28 -11.79 -30.17
C LEU A 276 6.60 -11.89 -30.94
N THR A 277 6.66 -11.34 -32.16
CA THR A 277 7.84 -11.33 -33.04
C THR A 277 8.53 -9.97 -33.13
N SER A 278 8.01 -8.92 -32.46
CA SER A 278 8.59 -7.57 -32.48
C SER A 278 9.17 -7.19 -31.11
N ASP A 279 9.82 -6.02 -31.07
CA ASP A 279 10.22 -5.37 -29.83
C ASP A 279 9.02 -5.28 -28.86
N PRO A 280 9.13 -5.75 -27.60
CA PRO A 280 8.04 -5.67 -26.62
C PRO A 280 7.74 -4.22 -26.17
N TRP A 281 8.48 -3.22 -26.63
CA TRP A 281 8.30 -1.82 -26.28
C TRP A 281 7.41 -1.09 -27.28
N TYR A 282 6.41 -0.39 -26.75
CA TYR A 282 5.50 0.47 -27.52
C TYR A 282 5.16 1.74 -26.74
N ARG A 283 4.76 2.80 -27.44
CA ARG A 283 4.35 4.08 -26.84
C ARG A 283 3.17 3.85 -25.88
N GLY A 284 3.28 4.40 -24.68
CA GLY A 284 2.27 4.31 -23.63
C GLY A 284 2.40 3.08 -22.74
N ARG A 285 3.28 2.10 -23.02
CA ARG A 285 3.43 0.91 -22.18
C ARG A 285 3.81 1.29 -20.73
N PRO A 286 2.96 0.97 -19.73
CA PRO A 286 3.32 1.17 -18.34
C PRO A 286 4.09 -0.04 -17.81
N ILE A 287 5.20 0.19 -17.12
CA ILE A 287 5.99 -0.87 -16.48
C ILE A 287 6.10 -0.66 -14.99
N LEU A 288 6.23 -1.78 -14.26
CA LEU A 288 6.51 -1.84 -12.83
C LEU A 288 7.87 -2.49 -12.63
N ILE A 289 8.76 -1.84 -11.91
CA ILE A 289 10.02 -2.44 -11.47
C ILE A 289 9.71 -3.53 -10.45
N THR A 290 10.23 -4.74 -10.66
CA THR A 290 10.04 -5.89 -9.76
C THR A 290 11.26 -6.18 -8.90
N ARG A 291 12.42 -5.60 -9.24
CA ARG A 291 13.68 -5.76 -8.50
C ARG A 291 14.38 -4.43 -8.30
N ASN A 292 14.81 -4.15 -7.06
CA ASN A 292 15.57 -2.94 -6.75
C ASN A 292 16.89 -2.88 -7.54
N ASP A 293 17.19 -1.73 -8.11
CA ASP A 293 18.49 -1.36 -8.64
C ASP A 293 18.95 -0.07 -7.94
N TYR A 294 19.97 -0.19 -7.10
CA TYR A 294 20.48 0.93 -6.30
C TYR A 294 21.35 1.90 -7.10
N ASN A 295 21.93 1.46 -8.23
CA ASN A 295 22.75 2.32 -9.08
C ASN A 295 21.85 3.26 -9.90
N LEU A 296 20.75 2.72 -10.40
CA LEU A 296 19.73 3.48 -11.11
C LEU A 296 18.73 4.14 -10.15
N GLU A 297 18.82 3.89 -8.84
CA GLU A 297 17.83 4.33 -7.85
C GLU A 297 16.40 4.06 -8.31
N LEU A 298 16.16 2.85 -8.82
CA LEU A 298 14.85 2.34 -9.21
C LEU A 298 14.48 1.22 -8.25
N PHE A 299 13.29 1.30 -7.65
CA PHE A 299 12.88 0.39 -6.58
C PHE A 299 11.67 -0.44 -6.98
N ASN A 300 11.55 -1.64 -6.40
CA ASN A 300 10.41 -2.51 -6.57
C ASN A 300 9.12 -1.77 -6.21
N GLY A 301 8.18 -1.71 -7.15
CA GLY A 301 6.94 -0.97 -7.02
C GLY A 301 6.92 0.40 -7.74
N ASP A 302 8.06 0.84 -8.27
CA ASP A 302 8.15 2.05 -9.09
C ASP A 302 7.50 1.83 -10.45
N ILE A 303 6.70 2.80 -10.87
CA ILE A 303 5.95 2.77 -12.12
C ILE A 303 6.62 3.72 -13.10
N GLY A 304 6.94 3.22 -14.29
CA GLY A 304 7.43 4.00 -15.42
C GLY A 304 6.46 3.95 -16.60
N ILE A 305 6.43 5.03 -17.40
CA ILE A 305 5.65 5.08 -18.65
C ILE A 305 6.61 5.19 -19.84
N THR A 306 6.39 4.36 -20.85
CA THR A 306 7.19 4.33 -22.08
C THR A 306 6.71 5.39 -23.05
N LEU A 307 7.54 6.35 -23.42
CA LEU A 307 7.22 7.42 -24.37
C LEU A 307 8.44 7.77 -25.24
N PRO A 308 8.24 8.29 -26.46
CA PRO A 308 9.32 8.93 -27.19
C PRO A 308 9.76 10.23 -26.51
N VAL A 309 10.86 10.82 -26.97
CA VAL A 309 11.32 12.11 -26.47
C VAL A 309 10.33 13.22 -26.90
N PRO A 310 9.76 13.99 -25.96
CA PRO A 310 8.81 15.06 -26.29
C PRO A 310 9.40 16.07 -27.28
N GLY A 311 8.65 16.41 -28.32
CA GLY A 311 9.08 17.37 -29.35
C GLY A 311 10.18 16.86 -30.29
N SER A 312 10.58 15.58 -30.21
CA SER A 312 11.50 14.95 -31.15
C SER A 312 10.75 14.17 -32.23
N ASN A 313 11.27 14.19 -33.46
CA ASN A 313 10.80 13.30 -34.53
C ASN A 313 11.35 11.86 -34.37
N SER A 314 12.19 11.61 -33.37
CA SER A 314 12.73 10.28 -33.09
C SER A 314 11.63 9.34 -32.56
N LYS A 315 11.58 8.12 -33.08
CA LYS A 315 10.76 7.03 -32.54
C LYS A 315 11.43 6.26 -31.40
N GLU A 316 12.62 6.70 -30.97
CA GLU A 316 13.33 6.04 -29.88
C GLU A 316 12.55 6.18 -28.57
N LEU A 317 12.25 5.04 -27.95
CA LEU A 317 11.45 4.96 -26.73
C LEU A 317 12.34 5.06 -25.49
N TYR A 318 11.86 5.83 -24.52
CA TYR A 318 12.42 5.93 -23.17
C TYR A 318 11.34 5.60 -22.15
N VAL A 319 11.75 5.10 -20.99
CA VAL A 319 10.84 4.89 -19.86
C VAL A 319 11.06 5.99 -18.83
N TYR A 320 9.99 6.71 -18.53
CA TYR A 320 9.98 7.87 -17.66
C TYR A 320 9.44 7.52 -16.27
N PHE A 321 10.15 7.93 -15.24
CA PHE A 321 9.82 7.74 -13.82
C PHE A 321 9.77 9.07 -13.09
N SER A 322 8.90 9.16 -12.09
CA SER A 322 8.95 10.25 -11.11
C SER A 322 10.13 10.03 -10.15
N GLY A 323 11.03 10.99 -10.05
CA GLY A 323 12.09 11.01 -9.05
C GLY A 323 11.59 11.47 -7.67
N ASN A 324 12.41 11.26 -6.64
CA ASN A 324 12.07 11.56 -5.23
C ASN A 324 11.81 13.06 -4.96
N SER A 325 12.35 13.94 -5.80
CA SER A 325 12.19 15.40 -5.69
C SER A 325 11.13 15.97 -6.63
N GLY A 326 10.37 15.12 -7.33
CA GLY A 326 9.42 15.50 -8.38
C GLY A 326 10.05 15.73 -9.76
N GLU A 327 11.36 15.54 -9.90
CA GLU A 327 12.05 15.58 -11.18
C GLU A 327 11.70 14.36 -12.03
N LEU A 328 11.77 14.51 -13.35
CA LEU A 328 11.49 13.43 -14.29
C LEU A 328 12.80 12.74 -14.67
N ARG A 329 12.89 11.43 -14.42
CA ARG A 329 14.05 10.61 -14.78
C ARG A 329 13.68 9.72 -15.96
N ARG A 330 14.58 9.57 -16.93
CA ARG A 330 14.34 8.73 -18.11
C ARG A 330 15.47 7.73 -18.33
N PHE A 331 15.12 6.54 -18.78
CA PHE A 331 16.07 5.47 -19.05
C PHE A 331 15.74 4.79 -20.37
N LEU A 332 16.77 4.26 -21.03
CA LEU A 332 16.57 3.38 -22.18
C LEU A 332 16.00 2.04 -21.67
N PRO A 333 15.04 1.42 -22.39
CA PRO A 333 14.32 0.28 -21.86
C PRO A 333 15.21 -0.93 -21.51
N TYR A 334 16.27 -1.16 -22.29
CA TYR A 334 17.25 -2.24 -22.05
C TYR A 334 18.18 -2.00 -20.86
N ARG A 335 18.20 -0.79 -20.27
CA ARG A 335 18.96 -0.49 -19.05
C ARG A 335 18.15 -0.75 -17.77
N LEU A 336 16.85 -1.00 -17.90
CA LEU A 336 15.99 -1.19 -16.74
C LEU A 336 16.30 -2.53 -16.07
N PRO A 337 16.20 -2.60 -14.73
CA PRO A 337 16.24 -3.88 -14.02
C PRO A 337 14.97 -4.69 -14.34
N GLU A 338 14.81 -5.84 -13.71
CA GLU A 338 13.63 -6.69 -13.89
C GLU A 338 12.32 -5.89 -13.72
N HIS A 339 11.42 -6.03 -14.69
CA HIS A 339 10.18 -5.26 -14.77
C HIS A 339 9.08 -6.03 -15.50
N GLU A 340 7.82 -5.62 -15.28
CA GLU A 340 6.63 -6.20 -15.93
C GLU A 340 5.63 -5.12 -16.37
N THR A 341 4.76 -5.42 -17.34
CA THR A 341 3.65 -4.52 -17.71
C THR A 341 2.65 -4.36 -16.54
N VAL A 342 2.13 -3.14 -16.30
CA VAL A 342 1.33 -2.82 -15.09
C VAL A 342 0.04 -2.03 -15.32
N PHE A 343 -0.79 -2.42 -16.29
CA PHE A 343 -2.17 -1.93 -16.32
C PHE A 343 -3.00 -2.48 -15.16
N ALA A 344 -2.80 -3.75 -14.84
CA ALA A 344 -3.31 -4.42 -13.66
C ALA A 344 -2.16 -4.90 -12.75
N MET A 345 -2.40 -4.90 -11.45
CA MET A 345 -1.44 -5.41 -10.45
C MET A 345 -2.16 -6.18 -9.35
N THR A 346 -1.42 -7.00 -8.59
CA THR A 346 -1.96 -7.63 -7.39
C THR A 346 -2.17 -6.60 -6.28
N VAL A 347 -3.10 -6.87 -5.34
CA VAL A 347 -3.30 -6.02 -4.15
C VAL A 347 -2.00 -5.83 -3.35
N HIS A 348 -1.18 -6.89 -3.18
CA HIS A 348 0.12 -6.80 -2.50
C HIS A 348 1.05 -5.75 -3.14
N LYS A 349 1.23 -5.79 -4.46
CA LYS A 349 2.03 -4.80 -5.21
C LYS A 349 1.47 -3.37 -5.17
N SER A 350 0.21 -3.21 -4.77
CA SER A 350 -0.41 -1.88 -4.60
C SER A 350 -0.24 -1.28 -3.21
N GLN A 351 0.28 -2.03 -2.23
CA GLN A 351 0.55 -1.52 -0.88
C GLN A 351 1.46 -0.28 -0.93
N GLY A 352 1.20 0.69 -0.06
CA GLY A 352 1.87 1.99 -0.12
C GLY A 352 1.61 2.76 -1.43
N SER A 353 0.56 2.43 -2.20
CA SER A 353 0.06 3.19 -3.35
C SER A 353 -1.38 3.63 -3.10
N GLU A 354 -1.84 4.68 -3.78
CA GLU A 354 -3.25 5.11 -3.77
C GLU A 354 -3.60 5.65 -5.14
N PHE A 355 -4.86 5.45 -5.55
CA PHE A 355 -5.35 5.82 -6.87
C PHE A 355 -6.67 6.55 -6.73
N GLU A 356 -6.98 7.45 -7.67
CA GLU A 356 -8.27 8.16 -7.63
C GLU A 356 -9.43 7.19 -7.74
N ASN A 357 -9.34 6.28 -8.71
CA ASN A 357 -10.33 5.25 -8.95
C ASN A 357 -9.69 3.87 -9.06
N VAL A 358 -10.31 2.87 -8.43
CA VAL A 358 -9.84 1.48 -8.44
C VAL A 358 -10.91 0.57 -9.01
N LEU A 359 -10.53 -0.30 -9.94
CA LEU A 359 -11.31 -1.48 -10.30
C LEU A 359 -10.70 -2.72 -9.64
N PHE A 360 -11.42 -3.34 -8.72
CA PHE A 360 -10.99 -4.53 -8.00
C PHE A 360 -11.67 -5.78 -8.56
N ILE A 361 -10.87 -6.65 -9.17
CA ILE A 361 -11.28 -7.91 -9.76
C ILE A 361 -11.00 -9.07 -8.80
N LEU A 362 -12.07 -9.71 -8.36
CA LEU A 362 -12.05 -10.98 -7.65
C LEU A 362 -12.17 -12.15 -8.66
N PRO A 363 -11.59 -13.32 -8.35
CA PRO A 363 -11.82 -14.52 -9.14
C PRO A 363 -13.27 -15.01 -9.03
N ASN A 364 -13.68 -15.90 -9.94
CA ASN A 364 -15.00 -16.51 -9.95
C ASN A 364 -15.15 -17.76 -9.06
N ARG A 365 -14.09 -18.12 -8.34
CA ARG A 365 -14.06 -19.23 -7.38
C ARG A 365 -13.22 -18.83 -6.18
N ASP A 366 -13.40 -19.54 -5.08
CA ASP A 366 -12.61 -19.33 -3.88
C ASP A 366 -11.14 -19.72 -4.10
N TYR A 367 -10.23 -18.93 -3.53
CA TYR A 367 -8.80 -19.20 -3.48
C TYR A 367 -8.30 -18.91 -2.07
N PRO A 368 -7.29 -19.66 -1.56
CA PRO A 368 -6.74 -19.45 -0.22
C PRO A 368 -6.23 -18.02 0.06
N VAL A 369 -5.80 -17.31 -0.98
CA VAL A 369 -5.32 -15.92 -0.86
C VAL A 369 -6.44 -14.92 -0.56
N LEU A 370 -7.69 -15.25 -0.89
CA LEU A 370 -8.84 -14.39 -0.63
C LEU A 370 -9.06 -14.29 0.86
N SER A 371 -9.10 -13.06 1.37
CA SER A 371 -9.29 -12.76 2.78
C SER A 371 -9.85 -11.36 2.93
N ARG A 372 -10.39 -11.08 4.11
CA ARG A 372 -10.90 -9.78 4.51
C ARG A 372 -9.84 -8.69 4.40
N GLU A 373 -8.61 -8.99 4.78
CA GLU A 373 -7.45 -8.10 4.75
C GLU A 373 -7.08 -7.74 3.31
N LEU A 374 -7.07 -8.73 2.41
CA LEU A 374 -6.85 -8.51 0.98
C LEU A 374 -7.96 -7.63 0.40
N PHE A 375 -9.22 -7.90 0.79
CA PHE A 375 -10.34 -7.11 0.31
C PHE A 375 -10.30 -5.67 0.84
N TYR A 376 -10.11 -5.50 2.14
CA TYR A 376 -9.95 -4.21 2.82
C TYR A 376 -8.83 -3.39 2.20
N THR A 377 -7.65 -4.00 2.02
CA THR A 377 -6.49 -3.33 1.44
C THR A 377 -6.77 -2.86 0.03
N GLY A 378 -7.43 -3.69 -0.79
CA GLY A 378 -7.79 -3.35 -2.17
C GLY A 378 -8.77 -2.19 -2.27
N ILE A 379 -9.85 -2.20 -1.50
CA ILE A 379 -10.86 -1.11 -1.54
C ILE A 379 -10.32 0.21 -0.96
N THR A 380 -9.43 0.15 0.03
CA THR A 380 -8.83 1.35 0.65
C THR A 380 -7.74 2.00 -0.21
N ARG A 381 -7.32 1.36 -1.31
CA ARG A 381 -6.45 2.00 -2.30
C ARG A 381 -7.16 3.10 -3.11
N ALA A 382 -8.50 3.09 -3.17
CA ALA A 382 -9.28 4.10 -3.86
C ALA A 382 -9.43 5.36 -3.01
N LYS A 383 -9.18 6.53 -3.62
CA LYS A 383 -9.45 7.84 -3.00
C LYS A 383 -10.87 8.32 -3.23
N LYS A 384 -11.46 8.04 -4.40
CA LYS A 384 -12.81 8.50 -4.77
C LYS A 384 -13.76 7.34 -5.05
N ASN A 385 -13.44 6.51 -6.05
CA ASN A 385 -14.36 5.47 -6.53
C ASN A 385 -13.73 4.08 -6.51
N VAL A 386 -14.53 3.09 -6.14
CA VAL A 386 -14.16 1.68 -6.22
C VAL A 386 -15.22 0.89 -7.00
N TRP A 387 -14.80 0.29 -8.11
CA TRP A 387 -15.58 -0.72 -8.83
C TRP A 387 -15.15 -2.09 -8.33
N ILE A 388 -16.10 -2.93 -7.96
CA ILE A 388 -15.85 -4.26 -7.44
C ILE A 388 -16.46 -5.25 -8.41
N TRP A 389 -15.66 -6.18 -8.91
CA TRP A 389 -16.12 -7.27 -9.75
C TRP A 389 -15.87 -8.59 -9.07
N GLY A 390 -16.92 -9.38 -8.95
CA GLY A 390 -16.86 -10.68 -8.29
C GLY A 390 -18.26 -11.18 -7.99
N THR A 391 -18.40 -12.48 -7.80
CA THR A 391 -19.70 -13.04 -7.43
C THR A 391 -20.04 -12.74 -5.98
N LYS A 392 -21.33 -12.77 -5.66
CA LYS A 392 -21.82 -12.56 -4.29
C LYS A 392 -21.20 -13.58 -3.33
N GLU A 393 -21.06 -14.82 -3.79
CA GLU A 393 -20.54 -15.95 -3.02
C GLU A 393 -19.07 -15.73 -2.69
N VAL A 394 -18.26 -15.33 -3.68
CA VAL A 394 -16.83 -15.04 -3.50
C VAL A 394 -16.64 -13.83 -2.58
N LEU A 395 -17.43 -12.77 -2.75
CA LEU A 395 -17.39 -11.60 -1.87
C LEU A 395 -17.70 -11.98 -0.42
N LYS A 396 -18.79 -12.72 -0.19
CA LYS A 396 -19.19 -13.15 1.16
C LYS A 396 -18.09 -14.01 1.79
N ALA A 397 -17.58 -15.01 1.06
CA ALA A 397 -16.49 -15.86 1.54
C ALA A 397 -15.22 -15.07 1.86
N THR A 398 -14.84 -14.14 0.97
CA THR A 398 -13.65 -13.30 1.14
C THR A 398 -13.75 -12.43 2.39
N ILE A 399 -14.88 -11.76 2.60
CA ILE A 399 -15.07 -10.85 3.75
C ILE A 399 -15.16 -11.63 5.07
N SER A 400 -15.79 -12.80 5.05
CA SER A 400 -15.90 -13.64 6.24
C SER A 400 -14.55 -14.26 6.63
N ARG A 401 -13.69 -14.63 5.67
CA ARG A 401 -12.38 -15.23 5.96
C ARG A 401 -11.38 -14.22 6.49
N LYS A 402 -10.85 -14.48 7.68
CA LYS A 402 -9.72 -13.76 8.26
C LYS A 402 -8.42 -14.50 7.96
N ILE A 403 -7.31 -13.77 7.76
CA ILE A 403 -5.99 -14.39 7.74
C ILE A 403 -5.65 -14.90 9.14
N GLU A 404 -5.48 -16.21 9.28
CA GLU A 404 -4.91 -16.84 10.47
C GLU A 404 -3.43 -17.17 10.23
N ARG A 405 -2.55 -16.56 11.01
CA ARG A 405 -1.14 -16.94 11.08
C ARG A 405 -0.87 -17.43 12.50
N ARG A 406 -0.29 -18.62 12.62
CA ARG A 406 0.19 -19.11 13.92
C ARG A 406 1.43 -18.31 14.31
N SER A 407 1.35 -17.59 15.42
CA SER A 407 2.42 -16.74 15.93
C SER A 407 2.49 -16.89 17.44
N GLY A 408 3.63 -17.33 17.97
CA GLY A 408 3.87 -17.31 19.41
C GLY A 408 4.15 -15.90 19.96
N LEU A 409 4.29 -14.89 19.08
CA LEU A 409 4.51 -13.51 19.49
C LEU A 409 3.29 -12.95 20.23
N LYS A 410 2.09 -13.22 19.73
CA LYS A 410 0.85 -12.79 20.38
C LYS A 410 0.78 -13.33 21.81
N ASP A 411 1.00 -14.64 21.97
CA ASP A 411 0.98 -15.31 23.28
C ASP A 411 2.09 -14.77 24.20
N ALA A 412 3.27 -14.48 23.67
CA ALA A 412 4.38 -13.92 24.44
C ALA A 412 4.12 -12.48 24.92
N LEU A 413 3.40 -11.67 24.13
CA LEU A 413 3.08 -10.27 24.46
C LEU A 413 1.86 -10.15 25.38
N TRP A 414 0.84 -10.99 25.16
CA TRP A 414 -0.47 -10.84 25.79
C TRP A 414 -0.84 -11.96 26.77
N GLY A 415 -0.05 -13.04 26.83
CA GLY A 415 -0.38 -14.27 27.56
C GLY A 415 -1.22 -15.23 26.72
N GLN A 416 -1.33 -16.50 27.15
CA GLN A 416 -2.26 -17.43 26.52
C GLN A 416 -3.70 -17.06 26.88
N PRO A 417 -4.65 -17.11 25.93
CA PRO A 417 -6.06 -17.11 26.29
C PRO A 417 -6.34 -18.36 27.15
N GLU A 418 -6.88 -18.15 28.35
CA GLU A 418 -7.34 -19.24 29.24
C GLU A 418 -8.35 -20.17 28.56
#